data_AF-A0A432MCZ8-F1
#
_entry.id   AF-A0A432MCZ8-F1
#
_cell.length_a   1.000
_cell.length_b   1.000
_cell.length_c   1.000
_cell.angle_alpha   90.00
_cell.angle_beta   90.00
_cell.angle_gamma   90.00
#
_symmetry.space_group_name_H-M   'P 1'
#
loop_
_entity.id
_entity.type
_entity.pdbx_description
1 polymer ?
#
loop_
_entity_poly.entity_id
_entity_poly.type
_entity_poly.pdbx_seq_one_letter_code
_entity_poly.pdbx_strand_id
1 'polypeptide(L)'
;MRELLSILTTTVLLWGPAWTSRADDDEGQPRTVGAQTEEKPMTEQLPSPADVTTPVHHGDLDYSNPHRQTVHPRWAGGKVVWSMPLGPVAIDPQKTNFAEEYIVVYSTDGDGGKPEKVEGQYTIYDTRPGDEGYSPIWHHNYVIVPRDYKPQTLRSKEDVLKSGYRIVPTDEYTN
;
A
#
# COMPACT_ATOMS: atom_id res chain seq x y z
N MET A 1 35.98 32.71 55.27
CA MET A 1 36.38 32.13 56.57
C MET A 1 35.09 31.75 57.28
N ARG A 2 34.88 30.49 57.69
CA ARG A 2 33.77 30.14 58.59
C ARG A 2 32.61 29.31 57.96
N GLU A 3 32.56 27.99 58.17
CA GLU A 3 31.41 27.18 58.69
C GLU A 3 29.96 27.74 58.72
N LEU A 4 28.86 26.95 58.81
CA LEU A 4 28.41 25.62 58.32
C LEU A 4 26.95 25.36 58.86
N LEU A 5 26.31 24.24 58.46
CA LEU A 5 24.93 23.76 58.80
C LEU A 5 23.75 24.59 58.21
N SER A 6 22.66 24.05 57.65
CA SER A 6 21.85 22.80 57.84
C SER A 6 20.89 22.87 59.04
N ILE A 7 19.68 22.28 59.08
CA ILE A 7 19.11 21.11 58.36
C ILE A 7 17.57 21.27 58.16
N LEU A 8 16.96 20.72 57.08
CA LEU A 8 15.71 19.89 57.06
C LEU A 8 14.98 19.86 55.68
N THR A 9 14.80 18.65 55.12
CA THR A 9 13.77 18.35 54.10
C THR A 9 13.27 16.91 54.33
N THR A 10 11.95 16.68 54.33
CA THR A 10 11.35 15.40 54.73
C THR A 10 11.45 14.33 53.63
N THR A 11 11.85 13.12 54.00
CA THR A 11 11.94 11.94 53.13
C THR A 11 10.56 11.46 52.65
N VAL A 12 10.43 11.17 51.36
CA VAL A 12 9.38 10.28 50.82
C VAL A 12 10.04 8.97 50.39
N LEU A 13 9.67 7.86 51.02
CA LEU A 13 10.15 6.52 50.67
C LEU A 13 9.27 5.91 49.59
N LEU A 14 9.77 5.86 48.35
CA LEU A 14 9.21 5.02 47.29
C LEU A 14 9.92 3.66 47.29
N TRP A 15 9.16 2.60 47.54
CA TRP A 15 9.63 1.23 47.34
C TRP A 15 9.43 0.79 45.90
N GLY A 16 10.52 0.47 45.21
CA GLY A 16 10.54 -0.21 43.91
C GLY A 16 11.66 -1.25 43.90
N PRO A 17 11.47 -2.45 43.31
CA PRO A 17 12.46 -3.52 43.37
C PRO A 17 13.70 -3.16 42.55
N ALA A 18 14.88 -3.37 43.13
CA ALA A 18 16.15 -3.05 42.51
C ALA A 18 16.46 -3.98 41.33
N TRP A 19 16.68 -3.41 40.15
CA TRP A 19 17.39 -4.05 39.04
C TRP A 19 18.79 -3.44 38.94
N THR A 20 19.80 -4.23 39.27
CA THR A 20 21.21 -3.80 39.18
C THR A 20 21.69 -3.88 37.74
N SER A 21 22.06 -2.75 37.14
CA SER A 21 22.90 -2.77 35.95
C SER A 21 24.29 -3.30 36.32
N ARG A 22 24.73 -4.35 35.61
CA ARG A 22 26.12 -4.77 35.54
C ARG A 22 26.49 -4.79 34.07
N ALA A 23 27.56 -4.08 33.73
CA ALA A 23 28.05 -3.99 32.37
C ALA A 23 29.21 -4.98 32.15
N ASP A 24 29.29 -5.43 30.90
CA ASP A 24 30.46 -5.88 30.15
C ASP A 24 31.11 -7.25 30.46
N ASP A 25 31.75 -7.77 29.39
CA ASP A 25 32.59 -8.96 29.21
C ASP A 25 31.97 -10.36 29.48
N ASP A 26 31.89 -11.34 28.56
CA ASP A 26 31.78 -11.39 27.07
C ASP A 26 30.97 -12.70 26.73
N GLU A 27 31.05 -13.53 25.66
CA GLU A 27 31.90 -13.71 24.47
C GLU A 27 31.07 -13.80 23.16
N GLY A 28 31.58 -13.18 22.08
CA GLY A 28 31.63 -13.75 20.73
C GLY A 28 30.43 -14.52 20.14
N GLN A 29 29.38 -13.81 19.68
CA GLN A 29 28.57 -14.26 18.53
C GLN A 29 28.41 -13.15 17.47
N PRO A 30 28.74 -13.40 16.19
CA PRO A 30 28.54 -12.41 15.14
C PRO A 30 27.04 -12.24 14.85
N ARG A 31 26.50 -11.04 15.09
CA ARG A 31 25.13 -10.71 14.69
C ARG A 31 25.03 -10.75 13.16
N THR A 32 24.24 -11.66 12.62
CA THR A 32 23.95 -11.77 11.19
C THR A 32 23.13 -10.57 10.72
N VAL A 33 23.82 -9.50 10.28
CA VAL A 33 23.23 -8.43 9.47
C VAL A 33 22.99 -9.01 8.07
N GLY A 34 21.87 -9.72 7.91
CA GLY A 34 21.69 -10.63 6.77
C GLY A 34 20.25 -11.08 6.57
N ALA A 35 19.35 -10.12 6.37
CA ALA A 35 18.03 -10.36 5.78
C ALA A 35 17.59 -9.13 4.97
N GLN A 36 18.32 -8.83 3.89
CA GLN A 36 17.64 -8.23 2.74
C GLN A 36 16.72 -9.33 2.20
N THR A 37 15.40 -9.14 2.32
CA THR A 37 14.45 -10.02 1.64
C THR A 37 14.72 -9.88 0.14
N GLU A 38 15.21 -10.95 -0.49
CA GLU A 38 15.21 -11.04 -1.94
C GLU A 38 13.75 -11.00 -2.39
N GLU A 39 13.31 -9.85 -2.89
CA GLU A 39 12.00 -9.74 -3.55
C GLU A 39 12.06 -10.63 -4.78
N LYS A 40 11.56 -11.88 -4.63
CA LYS A 40 11.50 -12.86 -5.71
C LYS A 40 10.93 -12.16 -6.95
N PRO A 41 11.60 -12.22 -8.11
CA PRO A 41 11.06 -11.63 -9.32
C PRO A 41 9.69 -12.25 -9.56
N MET A 42 8.66 -11.39 -9.68
CA MET A 42 7.26 -11.80 -9.62
C MET A 42 6.84 -12.49 -10.93
N THR A 43 7.27 -13.75 -11.07
CA THR A 43 7.07 -14.65 -12.21
C THR A 43 6.03 -15.73 -11.92
N GLU A 44 5.47 -15.78 -10.71
CA GLU A 44 4.24 -16.54 -10.46
C GLU A 44 3.11 -15.95 -11.32
N GLN A 45 2.28 -16.81 -11.90
CA GLN A 45 1.30 -16.39 -12.90
C GLN A 45 0.12 -15.69 -12.22
N LEU A 46 0.34 -14.39 -11.96
CA LEU A 46 -0.61 -13.40 -11.49
C LEU A 46 -2.03 -13.73 -11.98
N PRO A 47 -3.01 -14.00 -11.07
CA PRO A 47 -4.34 -14.39 -11.48
C PRO A 47 -4.96 -13.31 -12.37
N SER A 48 -5.72 -13.73 -13.39
CA SER A 48 -6.52 -12.80 -14.19
C SER A 48 -7.34 -11.88 -13.26
N PRO A 49 -7.54 -10.59 -13.56
CA PRO A 49 -8.23 -9.63 -12.68
C PRO A 49 -9.73 -9.90 -12.44
N ALA A 50 -10.19 -11.14 -12.67
CA ALA A 50 -11.49 -11.65 -12.31
C ALA A 50 -11.68 -11.70 -10.78
N ASP A 51 -12.89 -11.38 -10.37
CA ASP A 51 -13.42 -11.38 -9.01
C ASP A 51 -13.15 -12.70 -8.26
N VAL A 52 -12.34 -12.65 -7.20
CA VAL A 52 -12.07 -13.79 -6.32
C VAL A 52 -12.97 -13.70 -5.08
N THR A 53 -13.71 -14.77 -4.79
CA THR A 53 -14.61 -14.89 -3.61
C THR A 53 -14.22 -16.05 -2.69
N THR A 54 -12.98 -16.52 -2.82
CA THR A 54 -12.32 -17.54 -1.99
C THR A 54 -11.23 -16.90 -1.13
N PRO A 55 -10.62 -17.62 -0.18
CA PRO A 55 -9.31 -17.26 0.34
C PRO A 55 -8.30 -17.06 -0.79
N VAL A 56 -7.31 -16.22 -0.53
CA VAL A 56 -6.20 -15.88 -1.42
C VAL A 56 -4.89 -16.13 -0.69
N HIS A 57 -3.96 -16.76 -1.39
CA HIS A 57 -2.57 -16.96 -0.98
C HIS A 57 -1.70 -16.53 -2.15
N HIS A 58 -0.88 -15.47 -1.99
CA HIS A 58 -0.10 -14.91 -3.09
C HIS A 58 1.18 -14.21 -2.58
N GLY A 59 2.35 -14.82 -2.82
CA GLY A 59 3.59 -14.38 -2.18
C GLY A 59 3.45 -14.42 -0.66
N ASP A 60 3.78 -13.32 0.01
CA ASP A 60 3.65 -13.17 1.47
C ASP A 60 2.25 -12.66 1.91
N LEU A 61 1.25 -12.69 1.03
CA LEU A 61 -0.13 -12.23 1.33
C LEU A 61 -1.11 -13.40 1.49
N ASP A 62 -1.54 -13.62 2.73
CA ASP A 62 -2.68 -14.47 3.10
C ASP A 62 -3.92 -13.61 3.37
N TYR A 63 -5.00 -13.82 2.60
CA TYR A 63 -6.32 -13.21 2.85
C TYR A 63 -7.39 -14.30 2.95
N SER A 64 -7.96 -14.46 4.15
CA SER A 64 -8.80 -15.61 4.50
C SER A 64 -10.25 -15.56 3.96
N ASN A 65 -10.70 -14.40 3.45
CA ASN A 65 -12.01 -14.15 2.82
C ASN A 65 -13.22 -14.96 3.39
N PRO A 66 -13.46 -14.98 4.73
CA PRO A 66 -14.50 -15.82 5.33
C PRO A 66 -15.92 -15.41 4.93
N HIS A 67 -16.10 -14.17 4.48
CA HIS A 67 -17.38 -13.61 4.03
C HIS A 67 -17.61 -13.74 2.53
N ARG A 68 -16.65 -14.33 1.78
CA ARG A 68 -16.71 -14.50 0.32
C ARG A 68 -16.96 -13.21 -0.45
N GLN A 69 -16.37 -12.12 0.06
CA GLN A 69 -16.38 -10.81 -0.57
C GLN A 69 -15.60 -10.88 -1.88
N THR A 70 -16.08 -10.17 -2.91
CA THR A 70 -15.32 -9.98 -4.15
C THR A 70 -14.05 -9.20 -3.83
N VAL A 71 -12.90 -9.79 -4.12
CA VAL A 71 -11.60 -9.12 -4.11
C VAL A 71 -10.87 -9.34 -5.43
N HIS A 72 -10.02 -8.37 -5.78
CA HIS A 72 -9.15 -8.46 -6.95
C HIS A 72 -7.76 -7.89 -6.60
N PRO A 73 -6.72 -8.35 -7.30
CA PRO A 73 -5.38 -7.81 -7.14
C PRO A 73 -5.27 -6.42 -7.81
N ARG A 74 -4.54 -5.53 -7.14
CA ARG A 74 -4.20 -4.17 -7.57
C ARG A 74 -2.69 -3.97 -7.43
N TRP A 75 -2.13 -3.07 -8.22
CA TRP A 75 -0.77 -2.58 -7.97
C TRP A 75 -0.79 -1.41 -7.00
N ALA A 76 0.15 -1.34 -6.07
CA ALA A 76 0.41 -0.16 -5.25
C ALA A 76 1.90 -0.08 -4.91
N GLY A 77 2.59 0.96 -5.38
CA GLY A 77 4.03 1.17 -5.16
C GLY A 77 4.90 -0.02 -5.61
N GLY A 78 4.62 -0.62 -6.78
CA GLY A 78 5.35 -1.76 -7.33
C GLY A 78 4.98 -3.13 -6.74
N LYS A 79 4.12 -3.16 -5.71
CA LYS A 79 3.70 -4.40 -5.03
C LYS A 79 2.24 -4.73 -5.33
N VAL A 80 1.90 -6.01 -5.33
CA VAL A 80 0.49 -6.44 -5.40
C VAL A 80 -0.15 -6.23 -4.03
N VAL A 81 -1.36 -5.68 -4.02
CA VAL A 81 -2.27 -5.65 -2.86
C VAL A 81 -3.63 -6.19 -3.31
N TRP A 82 -4.45 -6.67 -2.38
CA TRP A 82 -5.79 -7.16 -2.68
C TRP A 82 -6.83 -6.17 -2.16
N SER A 83 -7.74 -5.71 -3.02
CA SER A 83 -8.79 -4.77 -2.65
C SER A 83 -10.19 -5.32 -2.91
N MET A 84 -11.13 -4.85 -2.09
CA MET A 84 -12.56 -5.13 -2.18
C MET A 84 -13.26 -3.81 -2.57
N PRO A 85 -13.49 -3.54 -3.87
CA PRO A 85 -14.27 -2.39 -4.27
C PRO A 85 -15.75 -2.60 -3.89
N LEU A 86 -16.31 -1.57 -3.28
CA LEU A 86 -17.73 -1.43 -2.95
C LEU A 86 -18.47 -0.59 -4.01
N GLY A 87 -17.73 0.08 -4.90
CA GLY A 87 -18.25 0.67 -6.14
C GLY A 87 -18.30 2.19 -6.13
N PRO A 88 -19.04 2.82 -7.06
CA PRO A 88 -19.09 4.27 -7.21
C PRO A 88 -19.67 4.98 -5.99
N VAL A 89 -19.01 6.05 -5.54
CA VAL A 89 -19.42 6.89 -4.40
C VAL A 89 -19.59 8.35 -4.83
N ALA A 90 -20.68 8.98 -4.38
CA ALA A 90 -20.91 10.41 -4.60
C ALA A 90 -20.22 11.23 -3.50
N ILE A 91 -19.27 12.09 -3.89
CA ILE A 91 -18.51 12.95 -2.97
C ILE A 91 -18.58 14.42 -3.39
N ASP A 92 -18.15 15.30 -2.49
CA ASP A 92 -17.80 16.67 -2.82
C ASP A 92 -16.27 16.78 -2.89
N PRO A 93 -15.65 16.84 -4.08
CA PRO A 93 -14.19 16.82 -4.23
C PRO A 93 -13.51 18.10 -3.70
N GLN A 94 -14.27 19.12 -3.28
CA GLN A 94 -13.72 20.29 -2.57
C GLN A 94 -13.70 20.11 -1.04
N LYS A 95 -14.31 19.02 -0.53
CA LYS A 95 -14.46 18.74 0.91
C LYS A 95 -14.03 17.33 1.34
N THR A 96 -13.78 16.43 0.39
CA THR A 96 -13.45 15.03 0.63
C THR A 96 -12.07 14.71 0.05
N ASN A 97 -11.17 14.20 0.89
CA ASN A 97 -9.87 13.70 0.44
C ASN A 97 -10.04 12.38 -0.31
N PHE A 98 -9.43 12.28 -1.49
CA PHE A 98 -9.35 11.07 -2.31
C PHE A 98 -7.89 10.81 -2.71
N ALA A 99 -7.59 9.58 -3.13
CA ALA A 99 -6.32 9.19 -3.73
C ALA A 99 -6.55 8.75 -5.20
N GLU A 100 -5.51 8.74 -6.01
CA GLU A 100 -5.66 8.41 -7.45
C GLU A 100 -5.72 6.89 -7.69
N GLU A 101 -6.57 6.44 -8.62
CA GLU A 101 -6.44 5.11 -9.23
C GLU A 101 -6.38 5.14 -10.76
N TYR A 102 -5.50 4.34 -11.33
CA TYR A 102 -5.14 4.36 -12.76
C TYR A 102 -5.53 3.05 -13.44
N ILE A 103 -6.55 3.11 -14.29
CA ILE A 103 -7.07 2.01 -15.10
C ILE A 103 -6.44 2.10 -16.49
N VAL A 104 -5.67 1.09 -16.89
CA VAL A 104 -4.97 1.08 -18.19
C VAL A 104 -5.91 0.59 -19.29
N VAL A 105 -6.01 1.36 -20.38
CA VAL A 105 -6.95 1.14 -21.49
C VAL A 105 -6.29 1.38 -22.84
N TYR A 106 -6.79 0.71 -23.89
CA TYR A 106 -6.45 1.06 -25.28
C TYR A 106 -7.30 2.22 -25.83
N SER A 107 -8.51 2.39 -25.31
CA SER A 107 -9.42 3.50 -25.64
C SER A 107 -10.34 3.79 -24.45
N THR A 108 -10.76 5.05 -24.29
CA THR A 108 -11.89 5.42 -23.41
C THR A 108 -13.25 5.24 -24.09
N ASP A 109 -13.24 5.20 -25.43
CA ASP A 109 -14.42 5.03 -26.30
C ASP A 109 -14.19 3.76 -27.14
N GLY A 110 -14.59 2.62 -26.57
CA GLY A 110 -14.55 1.29 -27.16
C GLY A 110 -15.96 0.76 -27.44
N ASP A 111 -16.14 -0.57 -27.41
CA ASP A 111 -17.45 -1.15 -27.73
C ASP A 111 -18.55 -0.66 -26.77
N GLY A 112 -19.71 -0.31 -27.34
CA GLY A 112 -20.83 0.32 -26.63
C GLY A 112 -20.50 1.65 -25.95
N GLY A 113 -19.43 2.35 -26.35
CA GLY A 113 -18.97 3.60 -25.71
C GLY A 113 -18.29 3.39 -24.35
N LYS A 114 -17.75 2.19 -24.10
CA LYS A 114 -17.09 1.81 -22.84
C LYS A 114 -15.56 1.79 -22.97
N PRO A 115 -14.81 2.06 -21.90
CA PRO A 115 -13.35 1.96 -21.93
C PRO A 115 -12.87 0.53 -22.22
N GLU A 116 -11.99 0.39 -23.21
CA GLU A 116 -11.40 -0.89 -23.61
C GLU A 116 -10.17 -1.18 -22.73
N LYS A 117 -10.39 -1.89 -21.62
CA LYS A 117 -9.33 -2.23 -20.65
C LYS A 117 -8.28 -3.16 -21.26
N VAL A 118 -7.03 -2.99 -20.84
CA VAL A 118 -5.95 -3.92 -21.15
C VAL A 118 -6.14 -5.20 -20.35
N GLU A 119 -6.42 -6.32 -21.03
CA GLU A 119 -6.55 -7.63 -20.38
C GLU A 119 -5.27 -8.02 -19.62
N GLY A 120 -5.43 -8.61 -18.43
CA GLY A 120 -4.31 -9.06 -17.61
C GLY A 120 -3.49 -7.95 -16.94
N GLN A 121 -3.79 -6.67 -17.15
CA GLN A 121 -3.23 -5.56 -16.38
C GLN A 121 -4.09 -5.28 -15.15
N TYR A 122 -3.45 -5.10 -14.00
CA TYR A 122 -4.15 -4.65 -12.78
C TYR A 122 -4.27 -3.13 -12.74
N THR A 123 -5.39 -2.63 -12.21
CA THR A 123 -5.52 -1.21 -11.84
C THR A 123 -4.49 -0.85 -10.77
N ILE A 124 -3.96 0.37 -10.86
CA ILE A 124 -2.84 0.85 -10.03
C ILE A 124 -3.35 1.91 -9.07
N TYR A 125 -3.18 1.70 -7.77
CA TYR A 125 -3.40 2.71 -6.73
C TYR A 125 -2.15 3.56 -6.51
N ASP A 126 -2.39 4.83 -6.16
CA ASP A 126 -1.40 5.81 -5.69
C ASP A 126 -0.75 5.38 -4.36
N THR A 127 -1.60 5.11 -3.37
CA THR A 127 -1.26 4.98 -1.94
C THR A 127 -1.82 3.70 -1.33
N ARG A 128 -1.32 3.29 -0.15
CA ARG A 128 -1.85 2.19 0.68
C ARG A 128 -2.12 2.69 2.10
N PRO A 129 -2.87 1.96 2.94
CA PRO A 129 -3.06 2.33 4.34
C PRO A 129 -1.73 2.55 5.08
N GLY A 130 -1.50 3.78 5.54
CA GLY A 130 -0.27 4.20 6.23
C GLY A 130 0.72 5.00 5.38
N ASP A 131 0.54 5.06 4.05
CA ASP A 131 1.26 6.02 3.20
C ASP A 131 0.68 7.44 3.37
N GLU A 132 1.50 8.48 3.15
CA GLU A 132 1.02 9.87 3.15
C GLU A 132 0.03 10.10 1.99
N GLY A 133 -1.02 10.89 2.25
CA GLY A 133 -2.09 11.15 1.27
C GLY A 133 -3.11 10.03 1.10
N TYR A 134 -2.98 8.89 1.79
CA TYR A 134 -3.91 7.78 1.66
C TYR A 134 -5.36 8.17 1.96
N SER A 135 -6.25 7.80 1.04
CA SER A 135 -7.70 7.76 1.24
C SER A 135 -8.25 6.41 0.78
N PRO A 136 -9.28 5.85 1.44
CA PRO A 136 -10.02 4.70 0.91
C PRO A 136 -10.96 5.08 -0.25
N ILE A 137 -11.06 6.38 -0.59
CA ILE A 137 -11.83 6.87 -1.74
C ILE A 137 -10.87 7.13 -2.89
N TRP A 138 -11.15 6.51 -4.03
CA TRP A 138 -10.31 6.57 -5.24
C TRP A 138 -10.92 7.47 -6.30
N HIS A 139 -10.09 8.20 -7.04
CA HIS A 139 -10.50 8.95 -8.24
C HIS A 139 -10.09 8.19 -9.50
N HIS A 140 -11.07 7.87 -10.37
CA HIS A 140 -10.84 7.10 -11.58
C HIS A 140 -10.09 7.92 -12.65
N ASN A 141 -8.91 7.43 -13.04
CA ASN A 141 -8.13 7.94 -14.16
C ASN A 141 -7.89 6.84 -15.21
N TYR A 142 -8.11 7.13 -16.48
CA TYR A 142 -7.75 6.24 -17.59
C TYR A 142 -6.35 6.53 -18.11
N VAL A 143 -5.50 5.52 -18.23
CA VAL A 143 -4.16 5.61 -18.84
C VAL A 143 -4.21 4.97 -20.22
N ILE A 144 -4.13 5.79 -21.28
CA ILE A 144 -4.29 5.35 -22.67
C ILE A 144 -2.93 4.89 -23.21
N VAL A 145 -2.84 3.59 -23.55
CA VAL A 145 -1.61 2.91 -24.00
C VAL A 145 -1.72 2.40 -25.44
N PRO A 146 -0.61 2.24 -26.18
CA PRO A 146 -0.63 1.72 -27.54
C PRO A 146 -0.93 0.20 -27.57
N ARG A 147 -1.29 -0.31 -28.75
CA ARG A 147 -1.75 -1.70 -28.96
C ARG A 147 -0.67 -2.78 -28.77
N ASP A 148 0.59 -2.40 -28.69
CA ASP A 148 1.75 -3.24 -28.38
C ASP A 148 2.17 -3.16 -26.90
N TYR A 149 1.42 -2.43 -26.07
CA TYR A 149 1.63 -2.38 -24.62
C TYR A 149 1.56 -3.78 -23.99
N LYS A 150 2.49 -4.07 -23.10
CA LYS A 150 2.58 -5.35 -22.39
C LYS A 150 1.88 -5.25 -21.04
N PRO A 151 0.86 -6.07 -20.75
CA PRO A 151 0.22 -6.10 -19.44
C PRO A 151 1.23 -6.27 -18.30
N GLN A 152 0.93 -5.66 -17.15
CA GLN A 152 1.78 -5.62 -15.97
C GLN A 152 3.14 -4.92 -16.18
N THR A 153 3.22 -3.96 -17.10
CA THR A 153 4.39 -3.06 -17.23
C THR A 153 4.33 -1.91 -16.23
N LEU A 154 3.21 -1.20 -16.15
CA LEU A 154 2.96 -0.14 -15.16
C LEU A 154 2.50 -0.76 -13.82
N ARG A 155 3.16 -0.40 -12.71
CA ARG A 155 2.95 -1.02 -11.37
C ARG A 155 2.89 0.00 -10.22
N SER A 156 2.91 1.28 -10.54
CA SER A 156 2.86 2.38 -9.58
C SER A 156 2.42 3.68 -10.28
N LYS A 157 1.94 4.66 -9.50
CA LYS A 157 1.75 6.03 -10.01
C LYS A 157 3.04 6.60 -10.60
N GLU A 158 4.19 6.26 -10.03
CA GLU A 158 5.48 6.71 -10.54
C GLU A 158 5.76 6.17 -11.96
N ASP A 159 5.46 4.89 -12.23
CA ASP A 159 5.54 4.32 -13.59
C ASP A 159 4.57 5.03 -14.54
N VAL A 160 3.32 5.23 -14.11
CA VAL A 160 2.28 5.92 -14.90
C VAL A 160 2.74 7.32 -15.29
N LEU A 161 3.24 8.12 -14.34
CA LEU A 161 3.73 9.48 -14.60
C LEU A 161 5.02 9.50 -15.44
N LYS A 162 5.96 8.56 -15.22
CA LYS A 162 7.19 8.46 -16.02
C LYS A 162 6.97 7.95 -17.44
N SER A 163 5.89 7.22 -17.69
CA SER A 163 5.61 6.60 -18.99
C SER A 163 5.38 7.58 -20.14
N GLY A 164 4.91 8.79 -19.82
CA GLY A 164 4.46 9.78 -20.81
C GLY A 164 3.15 9.40 -21.52
N TYR A 165 2.47 8.32 -21.13
CA TYR A 165 1.15 7.96 -21.67
C TYR A 165 0.08 9.00 -21.29
N ARG A 166 -0.94 9.13 -22.13
CA ARG A 166 -2.02 10.09 -21.88
C ARG A 166 -2.91 9.61 -20.74
N ILE A 167 -2.93 10.38 -19.66
CA ILE A 167 -3.89 10.23 -18.56
C ILE A 167 -5.16 11.03 -18.92
N VAL A 168 -6.33 10.46 -18.63
CA VAL A 168 -7.64 11.12 -18.74
C VAL A 168 -8.37 10.93 -17.41
N PRO A 169 -8.49 11.97 -16.56
CA PRO A 169 -9.31 11.91 -15.36
C PRO A 169 -10.79 11.81 -15.73
N THR A 170 -11.60 11.29 -14.81
CA THR A 170 -13.07 11.18 -14.95
C THR A 170 -13.78 11.99 -13.87
N ASP A 171 -15.11 11.96 -13.84
CA ASP A 171 -15.92 12.44 -12.71
C ASP A 171 -16.31 11.30 -11.75
N GLU A 172 -15.77 10.09 -11.92
CA GLU A 172 -16.09 8.90 -11.14
C GLU A 172 -15.13 8.73 -9.95
N TYR A 173 -15.71 8.47 -8.78
CA TYR A 173 -14.98 8.12 -7.56
C TYR A 173 -15.49 6.78 -7.04
N THR A 174 -14.61 5.96 -6.46
CA THR A 174 -14.98 4.65 -5.91
C THR A 174 -14.51 4.48 -4.46
N ASN A 175 -14.99 3.42 -3.81
CA ASN A 175 -14.45 2.87 -2.58
C ASN A 175 -14.21 1.35 -2.78
#